data_AF-A0A367XKG5-F1
#
_entry.id   AF-A0A367XKG5-F1
#
_cell.length_a   1.000
_cell.length_b   1.000
_cell.length_c   1.000
_cell.angle_alpha   90.00
_cell.angle_beta   90.00
_cell.angle_gamma   90.00
#
_symmetry.space_group_name_H-M   'P 1'
#
loop_
_entity.id
_entity.type
_entity.pdbx_description
1 polymer ?
#
loop_
_entity_poly.entity_id
_entity_poly.type
_entity_poly.pdbx_seq_one_letter_code
_entity_poly.pdbx_strand_id
1 'polypeptide(L)'
;MLKVDYKYLAAKTNVTFSSAPVYRVSGLLNKDLRVFLKSYVKEQKIPSHPEEYKRSISSIYCIDRANHFLETAPYEWLSLIETQVTKGLAYFLRSGNDTQNRSRVQTLVSAFGIASAVENQNVEAESRNNDNTRIDLIIKWDDGAMRNQIIIEAKLNYELRENQLKLYSKNTNRKKEKFDNCYFYVISEARTRITAEQLKENNSWKWVSWSSLLLKYEKFKNSVHDDDDFRRFRKTLWNRTKN
;
A
#
# COMPACT_ATOMS: atom_id res chain seq x y z
N MET A 1 -21.07 11.90 -12.83
CA MET A 1 -20.56 12.89 -11.85
C MET A 1 -21.37 12.72 -10.57
N LEU A 2 -20.87 11.92 -9.63
CA LEU A 2 -21.55 11.61 -8.36
C LEU A 2 -21.26 12.70 -7.34
N LYS A 3 -22.28 13.48 -6.97
CA LYS A 3 -22.22 14.38 -5.80
C LYS A 3 -22.41 13.54 -4.55
N VAL A 4 -21.38 13.43 -3.72
CA VAL A 4 -21.50 12.85 -2.38
C VAL A 4 -22.11 13.92 -1.47
N ASP A 5 -23.31 13.64 -0.97
CA ASP A 5 -24.03 14.51 -0.03
C ASP A 5 -23.56 14.24 1.41
N TYR A 6 -22.79 15.16 1.96
CA TYR A 6 -22.20 15.05 3.30
C TYR A 6 -23.22 15.17 4.44
N LYS A 7 -24.50 15.46 4.16
CA LYS A 7 -25.55 15.51 5.18
C LYS A 7 -25.93 14.13 5.73
N TYR A 8 -25.62 13.05 5.01
CA TYR A 8 -26.01 11.69 5.44
C TYR A 8 -25.16 11.12 6.59
N LEU A 9 -23.96 11.67 6.82
CA LEU A 9 -23.04 11.19 7.87
C LEU A 9 -23.24 11.85 9.24
N ALA A 10 -24.07 12.89 9.36
CA ALA A 10 -24.28 13.63 10.60
C ALA A 10 -25.46 13.14 11.46
N ALA A 11 -26.29 12.22 10.97
CA ALA A 11 -27.59 11.89 11.59
C ALA A 11 -27.61 10.61 12.45
N LYS A 12 -26.48 9.96 12.77
CA LYS A 12 -26.49 8.67 13.49
C LYS A 12 -25.55 8.50 14.69
N THR A 13 -24.97 9.57 15.23
CA THR A 13 -24.14 9.46 16.44
C THR A 13 -24.73 10.29 17.57
N ASN A 14 -25.66 9.70 18.33
CA ASN A 14 -25.96 10.14 19.69
C ASN A 14 -24.79 9.75 20.60
N VAL A 15 -23.70 10.50 20.51
CA VAL A 15 -22.56 10.36 21.42
C VAL A 15 -22.51 11.62 22.28
N THR A 16 -22.98 11.50 23.51
CA THR A 16 -22.72 12.47 24.58
C THR A 16 -21.22 12.47 24.91
N PHE A 17 -20.58 13.63 24.74
CA PHE A 17 -19.17 13.82 25.06
C PHE A 17 -19.00 13.94 26.58
N SER A 18 -18.51 12.86 27.21
CA SER A 18 -17.86 12.94 28.51
C SER A 18 -16.41 13.38 28.30
N SER A 19 -15.98 14.39 29.06
CA SER A 19 -14.63 14.97 29.03
C SER A 19 -13.54 13.92 29.27
N ALA A 20 -12.87 13.49 28.20
CA ALA A 20 -11.63 12.72 28.25
C ALA A 20 -10.44 13.63 27.86
N PRO A 21 -9.23 13.36 28.36
CA PRO A 21 -8.13 14.32 28.33
C PRO A 21 -7.67 14.59 26.90
N VAL A 22 -7.53 15.88 26.57
CA VAL A 22 -6.87 16.34 25.35
C VAL A 22 -5.41 15.93 25.44
N TYR A 23 -5.06 14.78 24.84
CA TYR A 23 -3.66 14.50 24.53
C TYR A 23 -3.19 15.55 23.53
N ARG A 24 -2.30 16.42 24.00
CA ARG A 24 -1.57 17.39 23.18
C ARG A 24 -0.85 16.66 22.04
N VAL A 25 -1.44 16.64 20.86
CA VAL A 25 -0.73 16.41 19.59
C VAL A 25 0.02 17.71 19.20
N SER A 26 0.71 18.30 20.18
CA SER A 26 1.50 19.53 20.05
C SER A 26 2.97 19.16 19.90
N GLY A 27 3.30 18.61 18.75
CA GLY A 27 4.65 18.17 18.45
C GLY A 27 4.70 17.66 17.03
N LEU A 28 4.85 18.58 16.08
CA LEU A 28 5.16 18.32 14.68
C LEU A 28 4.00 17.68 13.90
N LEU A 29 3.37 18.50 13.06
CA LEU A 29 3.18 18.04 11.68
C LEU A 29 4.57 17.58 11.21
N ASN A 30 4.85 16.28 11.29
CA ASN A 30 6.06 15.74 10.72
C ASN A 30 6.14 16.30 9.28
N LYS A 31 7.30 16.85 8.89
CA LYS A 31 7.56 17.32 7.51
C LYS A 31 7.08 16.27 6.49
N ASP A 32 7.06 15.01 6.91
CA ASP A 32 6.48 13.86 6.23
C ASP A 32 5.01 13.96 5.89
N LEU A 33 4.17 14.27 6.86
CA LEU A 33 2.75 14.45 6.63
C LEU A 33 2.51 15.68 5.74
N ARG A 34 3.20 16.80 5.95
CA ARG A 34 3.00 18.03 5.16
C ARG A 34 3.21 17.85 3.65
N VAL A 35 4.19 17.05 3.24
CA VAL A 35 4.44 16.81 1.80
C VAL A 35 3.37 15.90 1.19
N PHE A 36 2.98 14.82 1.89
CA PHE A 36 1.85 13.99 1.47
C PHE A 36 0.56 14.82 1.36
N LEU A 37 0.32 15.67 2.36
CA LEU A 37 -0.82 16.57 2.35
C LEU A 37 -0.73 17.52 1.16
N LYS A 38 0.42 18.15 0.88
CA LYS A 38 0.58 19.03 -0.28
C LYS A 38 0.35 18.33 -1.63
N SER A 39 0.77 17.06 -1.79
CA SER A 39 0.55 16.32 -3.03
C SER A 39 -0.90 15.86 -3.18
N TYR A 40 -1.52 15.34 -2.11
CA TYR A 40 -2.93 14.96 -2.08
C TYR A 40 -3.88 16.16 -2.26
N VAL A 41 -3.50 17.30 -1.69
CA VAL A 41 -4.24 18.58 -1.75
C VAL A 41 -4.09 19.27 -3.10
N LYS A 42 -3.01 19.03 -3.86
CA LYS A 42 -2.88 19.59 -5.22
C LYS A 42 -4.03 19.15 -6.13
N GLU A 43 -4.71 18.06 -5.78
CA GLU A 43 -5.86 17.50 -6.50
C GLU A 43 -7.22 17.85 -5.86
N GLN A 44 -7.26 18.46 -4.67
CA GLN A 44 -8.47 18.74 -3.88
C GLN A 44 -8.34 20.11 -3.18
N LYS A 45 -9.20 21.08 -3.51
CA LYS A 45 -9.20 22.44 -2.90
C LYS A 45 -8.96 22.38 -1.38
N ILE A 46 -7.92 23.08 -0.90
CA ILE A 46 -7.56 23.17 0.53
C ILE A 46 -8.81 23.59 1.33
N PRO A 47 -9.26 22.80 2.31
CA PRO A 47 -10.31 23.24 3.22
C PRO A 47 -9.84 24.46 4.03
N SER A 48 -10.74 25.40 4.30
CA SER A 48 -10.50 26.61 5.11
C SER A 48 -10.02 26.33 6.55
N HIS A 49 -10.08 25.08 7.00
CA HIS A 49 -9.74 24.65 8.36
C HIS A 49 -8.70 23.51 8.36
N PRO A 50 -7.39 23.84 8.37
CA PRO A 50 -6.30 22.86 8.36
C PRO A 50 -6.37 21.82 9.50
N GLU A 51 -6.89 22.20 10.67
CA GLU A 51 -7.03 21.30 11.82
C GLU A 51 -8.12 20.25 11.63
N GLU A 52 -9.25 20.59 11.00
CA GLU A 52 -10.31 19.62 10.69
C GLU A 52 -9.84 18.60 9.65
N TYR A 53 -9.06 19.07 8.68
CA TYR A 53 -8.43 18.22 7.67
C TYR A 53 -7.41 17.26 8.30
N LYS A 54 -6.57 17.75 9.23
CA LYS A 54 -5.64 16.92 10.00
C LYS A 54 -6.38 15.83 10.77
N ARG A 55 -7.43 16.18 11.52
CA ARG A 55 -8.26 15.20 12.24
C ARG A 55 -8.88 14.17 11.31
N SER A 56 -9.32 14.60 10.12
CA SER A 56 -9.90 13.70 9.13
C SER A 56 -8.87 12.70 8.60
N ILE A 57 -7.65 13.12 8.29
CA ILE A 57 -6.58 12.23 7.82
C ILE A 57 -6.10 11.31 8.92
N SER A 58 -5.95 11.83 10.14
CA SER A 58 -5.67 11.01 11.32
C SER A 58 -6.75 9.94 11.49
N SER A 59 -8.02 10.29 11.35
CA SER A 59 -9.11 9.32 11.45
C SER A 59 -9.13 8.31 10.31
N ILE A 60 -8.79 8.71 9.09
CA ILE A 60 -8.87 7.82 7.90
C ILE A 60 -7.71 6.82 7.88
N TYR A 61 -6.50 7.27 8.19
CA TYR A 61 -5.28 6.47 8.08
C TYR A 61 -4.70 6.05 9.43
N CYS A 62 -5.35 6.45 10.53
CA CYS A 62 -4.94 6.10 11.88
C CYS A 62 -3.52 6.55 12.24
N ILE A 63 -3.11 7.73 11.75
CA ILE A 63 -1.73 8.23 11.92
C ILE A 63 -1.37 8.50 13.38
N ASP A 64 -2.37 8.71 14.24
CA ASP A 64 -2.18 9.00 15.67
C ASP A 64 -1.95 7.71 16.49
N ARG A 65 -1.92 6.52 15.88
CA ARG A 65 -1.60 5.27 16.59
C ARG A 65 -0.13 5.26 17.01
N ALA A 66 0.15 4.95 18.27
CA ALA A 66 1.51 4.90 18.80
C ALA A 66 2.45 3.92 18.06
N ASN A 67 1.90 2.91 17.39
CA ASN A 67 2.63 1.93 16.58
C ASN A 67 2.48 2.17 15.07
N HIS A 68 2.18 3.40 14.66
CA HIS A 68 2.17 3.78 13.25
C HIS A 68 3.61 3.90 12.72
N PHE A 69 3.88 3.50 11.48
CA PHE A 69 5.27 3.53 10.99
C PHE A 69 5.88 4.93 10.96
N LEU A 70 5.06 5.99 10.85
CA LEU A 70 5.54 7.37 10.84
C LEU A 70 6.20 7.81 12.15
N GLU A 71 5.87 7.15 13.26
CA GLU A 71 6.43 7.39 14.60
C GLU A 71 7.72 6.59 14.87
N THR A 72 8.14 5.75 13.91
CA THR A 72 9.36 4.93 14.03
C THR A 72 10.53 5.61 13.30
N ALA A 73 11.75 5.46 13.83
CA ALA A 73 12.96 5.89 13.14
C ALA A 73 13.27 4.95 11.95
N PRO A 74 13.70 5.43 10.77
CA PRO A 74 14.06 4.58 9.65
C PRO A 74 15.39 3.83 9.86
N TYR A 75 15.76 2.95 8.94
CA TYR A 75 17.12 2.44 8.82
C TYR A 75 17.98 3.48 8.09
N GLU A 76 18.65 4.37 8.84
CA GLU A 76 19.45 5.47 8.28
C GLU A 76 20.61 5.00 7.37
N TRP A 77 21.12 3.79 7.61
CA TRP A 77 22.21 3.21 6.82
C TRP A 77 21.72 2.55 5.52
N LEU A 78 20.41 2.38 5.33
CA LEU A 78 19.84 1.61 4.23
C LEU A 78 19.23 2.53 3.17
N SER A 79 19.87 2.60 2.01
CA SER A 79 19.30 3.22 0.81
C SER A 79 18.66 2.15 -0.07
N LEU A 80 17.33 2.10 -0.07
CA LEU A 80 16.56 1.08 -0.78
C LEU A 80 16.58 1.30 -2.31
N ILE A 81 17.01 0.27 -3.04
CA ILE A 81 16.75 0.09 -4.48
C ILE A 81 15.53 -0.82 -4.71
N GLU A 82 14.96 -0.83 -5.92
CA GLU A 82 13.73 -1.57 -6.24
C GLU A 82 13.78 -3.04 -5.80
N THR A 83 14.85 -3.77 -6.12
CA THR A 83 15.02 -5.18 -5.74
C THR A 83 15.08 -5.37 -4.21
N GLN A 84 15.67 -4.43 -3.47
CA GLN A 84 15.69 -4.50 -2.00
C GLN A 84 14.31 -4.24 -1.42
N VAL A 85 13.52 -3.34 -2.03
CA VAL A 85 12.14 -3.10 -1.61
C VAL A 85 11.29 -4.36 -1.79
N THR A 86 11.34 -4.98 -2.95
CA THR A 86 10.49 -6.14 -3.25
C THR A 86 10.90 -7.37 -2.45
N LYS A 87 12.21 -7.60 -2.29
CA LYS A 87 12.74 -8.66 -1.41
C LYS A 87 12.43 -8.39 0.05
N GLY A 88 12.55 -7.15 0.52
CA GLY A 88 12.22 -6.76 1.88
C GLY A 88 10.73 -6.99 2.18
N LEU A 89 9.84 -6.57 1.28
CA LEU A 89 8.41 -6.85 1.40
C LEU A 89 8.14 -8.36 1.43
N ALA A 90 8.71 -9.14 0.50
CA ALA A 90 8.51 -10.58 0.49
C ALA A 90 9.09 -11.28 1.74
N TYR A 91 10.18 -10.76 2.31
CA TYR A 91 10.73 -11.25 3.57
C TYR A 91 9.75 -11.00 4.71
N PHE A 92 9.30 -9.76 4.93
CA PHE A 92 8.43 -9.43 6.04
C PHE A 92 7.03 -10.05 5.96
N LEU A 93 6.51 -10.26 4.74
CA LEU A 93 5.25 -10.96 4.53
C LEU A 93 5.32 -12.47 4.85
N ARG A 94 6.54 -13.02 4.96
CA ARG A 94 6.82 -14.42 5.28
C ARG A 94 7.53 -14.62 6.62
N SER A 95 7.91 -13.54 7.30
CA SER A 95 8.60 -13.61 8.58
C SER A 95 7.61 -13.66 9.74
N GLY A 96 7.85 -14.60 10.66
CA GLY A 96 6.99 -14.85 11.81
C GLY A 96 6.22 -16.16 11.68
N ASN A 97 5.20 -16.33 12.52
CA ASN A 97 4.33 -17.50 12.47
C ASN A 97 3.25 -17.37 11.38
N ASP A 98 2.56 -18.47 11.07
CA ASP A 98 1.58 -18.52 9.99
C ASP A 98 0.44 -17.50 10.16
N THR A 99 -0.04 -17.29 11.39
CA THR A 99 -1.07 -16.29 11.69
C THR A 99 -0.59 -14.88 11.38
N GLN A 100 0.65 -14.57 11.76
CA GLN A 100 1.27 -13.27 11.49
C GLN A 100 1.46 -13.05 9.99
N ASN A 101 2.01 -14.04 9.27
CA ASN A 101 2.21 -14.00 7.83
C ASN A 101 0.87 -13.78 7.09
N ARG A 102 -0.14 -14.57 7.44
CA ARG A 102 -1.50 -14.46 6.91
C ARG A 102 -2.10 -13.07 7.16
N SER A 103 -1.98 -12.55 8.38
CA SER A 103 -2.48 -11.21 8.72
C SER A 103 -1.78 -10.11 7.92
N ARG A 104 -0.48 -10.22 7.67
CA ARG A 104 0.28 -9.23 6.89
C ARG A 104 -0.10 -9.27 5.41
N VAL A 105 -0.23 -10.47 4.84
CA VAL A 105 -0.70 -10.64 3.46
C VAL A 105 -2.13 -10.12 3.32
N GLN A 106 -3.04 -10.48 4.23
CA GLN A 106 -4.41 -9.94 4.27
C GLN A 106 -4.43 -8.41 4.31
N THR A 107 -3.58 -7.80 5.15
CA THR A 107 -3.47 -6.35 5.26
C THR A 107 -3.04 -5.73 3.92
N LEU A 108 -2.05 -6.32 3.26
CA LEU A 108 -1.56 -5.84 1.97
C LEU A 108 -2.59 -6.00 0.84
N VAL A 109 -3.27 -7.15 0.76
CA VAL A 109 -4.38 -7.40 -0.17
C VAL A 109 -5.49 -6.35 0.03
N SER A 110 -5.85 -6.07 1.28
CA SER A 110 -6.83 -5.04 1.64
C SER A 110 -6.36 -3.63 1.25
N ALA A 111 -5.05 -3.35 1.38
CA ALA A 111 -4.46 -2.07 0.98
C ALA A 111 -4.53 -1.82 -0.54
N PHE A 112 -4.58 -2.88 -1.36
CA PHE A 112 -4.88 -2.79 -2.79
C PHE A 112 -6.37 -2.61 -3.11
N GLY A 113 -7.24 -2.64 -2.09
CA GLY A 113 -8.70 -2.52 -2.23
C GLY A 113 -9.38 -3.82 -2.62
N ILE A 114 -8.74 -4.97 -2.37
CA ILE A 114 -9.31 -6.30 -2.63
C ILE A 114 -9.91 -6.82 -1.32
N ALA A 115 -11.23 -7.05 -1.32
CA ALA A 115 -11.95 -7.63 -0.19
C ALA A 115 -11.99 -9.15 -0.36
N SER A 116 -10.95 -9.84 0.11
CA SER A 116 -10.82 -11.29 0.07
C SER A 116 -10.19 -11.77 1.37
N ALA A 117 -10.66 -12.90 1.90
CA ALA A 117 -10.00 -13.56 3.01
C ALA A 117 -8.68 -14.20 2.53
N VAL A 118 -7.71 -14.36 3.43
CA VAL A 118 -6.44 -15.03 3.15
C VAL A 118 -6.35 -16.22 4.09
N GLU A 119 -6.34 -17.43 3.54
CA GLU A 119 -6.18 -18.66 4.30
C GLU A 119 -4.78 -19.25 4.12
N ASN A 120 -4.46 -19.62 2.87
CA ASN A 120 -3.13 -20.09 2.49
C ASN A 120 -2.46 -19.01 1.67
N GLN A 121 -1.19 -18.69 1.96
CA GLN A 121 -0.48 -17.63 1.24
C GLN A 121 0.93 -18.06 0.83
N ASN A 122 1.37 -17.55 -0.31
CA ASN A 122 2.76 -17.65 -0.75
C ASN A 122 3.18 -16.31 -1.37
N VAL A 123 4.40 -15.87 -1.05
CA VAL A 123 4.94 -14.59 -1.51
C VAL A 123 6.32 -14.79 -2.11
N GLU A 124 6.50 -14.35 -3.35
CA GLU A 124 7.71 -14.53 -4.14
C GLU A 124 8.20 -13.16 -4.64
N ALA A 125 9.44 -12.78 -4.32
CA ALA A 125 10.12 -11.64 -4.95
C ALA A 125 11.03 -12.12 -6.08
N GLU A 126 11.19 -11.28 -7.11
CA GLU A 126 12.02 -11.57 -8.30
C GLU A 126 11.71 -12.91 -8.98
N SER A 127 10.43 -13.32 -8.99
CA SER A 127 10.00 -14.58 -9.60
C SER A 127 10.26 -14.53 -11.11
N ARG A 128 11.12 -15.43 -11.60
CA ARG A 128 11.41 -15.56 -13.03
C ARG A 128 10.39 -16.47 -13.68
N ASN A 129 9.81 -16.02 -14.80
CA ASN A 129 9.02 -16.87 -15.67
C ASN A 129 9.94 -17.68 -16.61
N ASN A 130 9.37 -18.71 -17.27
CA ASN A 130 10.09 -19.59 -18.19
C ASN A 130 10.82 -18.83 -19.33
N ASP A 131 10.27 -17.68 -19.75
CA ASP A 131 10.87 -16.82 -20.77
C ASP A 131 11.93 -15.85 -20.19
N ASN A 132 12.47 -16.17 -19.00
CA ASN A 132 13.43 -15.37 -18.25
C ASN A 132 12.95 -13.95 -17.87
N THR A 133 11.65 -13.66 -18.00
CA THR A 133 11.06 -12.38 -17.57
C THR A 133 10.94 -12.38 -16.04
N ARG A 134 11.60 -11.44 -15.37
CA ARG A 134 11.55 -11.25 -13.92
C ARG A 134 10.31 -10.44 -13.54
N ILE A 135 9.46 -10.97 -12.67
CA ILE A 135 8.41 -10.22 -11.99
C ILE A 135 8.96 -9.75 -10.65
N ASP A 136 8.74 -8.48 -10.30
CA ASP A 136 9.32 -7.90 -9.10
C ASP A 136 8.76 -8.52 -7.80
N LEU A 137 7.43 -8.68 -7.71
CA LEU A 137 6.76 -9.32 -6.57
C LEU A 137 5.46 -10.02 -6.99
N ILE A 138 5.24 -11.24 -6.48
CA ILE A 138 4.01 -12.00 -6.64
C ILE A 138 3.50 -12.40 -5.25
N ILE A 139 2.21 -12.21 -5.02
CA ILE A 139 1.50 -12.67 -3.83
C ILE A 139 0.40 -13.59 -4.30
N LYS A 140 0.37 -14.81 -3.79
CA LYS A 140 -0.64 -15.84 -4.08
C LYS A 140 -1.39 -16.15 -2.81
N TRP A 141 -2.70 -16.33 -2.88
CA TRP A 141 -3.47 -16.83 -1.75
C TRP A 141 -4.71 -17.63 -2.16
N ASP A 142 -5.24 -18.37 -1.21
CA ASP A 142 -6.55 -19.01 -1.26
C ASP A 142 -7.50 -18.33 -0.28
N ASP A 143 -8.76 -18.15 -0.66
CA ASP A 143 -9.81 -17.57 0.20
C ASP A 143 -10.88 -18.59 0.63
N GLY A 144 -10.57 -19.88 0.49
CA GLY A 144 -11.43 -21.03 0.77
C GLY A 144 -12.20 -21.52 -0.47
N ALA A 145 -12.36 -20.66 -1.48
CA ALA A 145 -13.11 -20.98 -2.70
C ALA A 145 -12.33 -20.72 -3.99
N MET A 146 -11.50 -19.68 -3.99
CA MET A 146 -10.79 -19.21 -5.18
C MET A 146 -9.29 -19.08 -4.90
N ARG A 147 -8.53 -19.41 -5.94
CA ARG A 147 -7.09 -19.19 -6.00
C ARG A 147 -6.84 -17.81 -6.59
N ASN A 148 -6.22 -16.96 -5.80
CA ASN A 148 -6.01 -15.56 -6.12
C ASN A 148 -4.51 -15.25 -6.26
N GLN A 149 -4.18 -14.28 -7.11
CA GLN A 149 -2.83 -13.72 -7.14
C GLN A 149 -2.82 -12.22 -7.44
N ILE A 150 -1.85 -11.52 -6.84
CA ILE A 150 -1.45 -10.16 -7.19
C ILE A 150 -0.05 -10.20 -7.79
N ILE A 151 0.11 -9.56 -8.94
CA ILE A 151 1.37 -9.39 -9.64
C ILE A 151 1.73 -7.91 -9.61
N ILE A 152 2.92 -7.64 -9.11
CA ILE A 152 3.37 -6.29 -8.80
C ILE A 152 4.64 -6.02 -9.59
N GLU A 153 4.60 -4.91 -10.33
CA GLU A 153 5.78 -4.24 -10.88
C GLU A 153 6.09 -3.02 -10.01
N ALA A 154 7.28 -2.96 -9.44
CA ALA A 154 7.65 -1.99 -8.42
C ALA A 154 8.73 -1.05 -8.95
N LYS A 155 8.44 0.26 -8.97
CA LYS A 155 9.36 1.31 -9.43
C LYS A 155 9.62 2.32 -8.33
N LEU A 156 10.88 2.69 -8.14
CA LEU A 156 11.25 3.88 -7.36
C LEU A 156 11.62 4.99 -8.33
N ASN A 157 12.72 4.80 -9.08
CA ASN A 157 13.26 5.83 -9.97
C ASN A 157 13.19 5.47 -11.46
N TYR A 158 12.99 4.18 -11.78
CA TYR A 158 12.97 3.73 -13.16
C TYR A 158 11.57 3.79 -13.76
N GLU A 159 11.52 4.11 -15.05
CA GLU A 159 10.28 4.02 -15.80
C GLU A 159 9.96 2.56 -16.19
N LEU A 160 8.69 2.32 -16.49
CA LEU A 160 8.28 1.06 -17.11
C LEU A 160 8.98 0.92 -18.45
N ARG A 161 9.59 -0.23 -18.70
CA ARG A 161 10.12 -0.54 -20.03
C ARG A 161 8.96 -0.81 -20.97
N GLU A 162 9.15 -0.46 -22.24
CA GLU A 162 8.17 -0.74 -23.28
C GLU A 162 7.81 -2.23 -23.30
N ASN A 163 6.51 -2.53 -23.43
CA ASN A 163 5.96 -3.90 -23.51
C ASN A 163 6.13 -4.77 -22.25
N GLN A 164 6.72 -4.27 -21.17
CA GLN A 164 6.99 -5.06 -19.95
C GLN A 164 5.69 -5.63 -19.35
N LEU A 165 4.65 -4.81 -19.25
CA LEU A 165 3.35 -5.20 -18.68
C LEU A 165 2.62 -6.27 -19.51
N LYS A 166 2.77 -6.21 -20.84
CA LYS A 166 2.14 -7.12 -21.80
C LYS A 166 2.75 -8.53 -21.73
N LEU A 167 4.04 -8.63 -21.43
CA LEU A 167 4.73 -9.91 -21.27
C LEU A 167 4.21 -10.67 -20.04
N TYR A 168 3.97 -9.96 -18.93
CA TYR A 168 3.49 -10.58 -17.71
C TYR A 168 2.06 -11.12 -17.84
N SER A 169 1.15 -10.34 -18.41
CA SER A 169 -0.25 -10.79 -18.57
C SER A 169 -0.35 -12.05 -19.44
N LYS A 170 0.40 -12.12 -20.54
CA LYS A 170 0.48 -13.33 -21.39
C LYS A 170 1.03 -14.55 -20.67
N ASN A 171 2.04 -14.36 -19.83
CA ASN A 171 2.74 -15.47 -19.17
C ASN A 171 1.98 -16.06 -17.98
N THR A 172 1.13 -15.28 -17.32
CA THR A 172 0.26 -15.80 -16.26
C THR A 172 -0.74 -16.84 -16.76
N ASN A 173 -1.28 -16.65 -17.96
CA ASN A 173 -2.22 -17.59 -18.58
C ASN A 173 -1.56 -18.90 -19.05
N ARG A 174 -0.22 -18.96 -19.11
CA ARG A 174 0.55 -20.12 -19.60
C ARG A 174 1.09 -21.02 -18.49
N LYS A 175 1.00 -20.62 -17.22
CA LYS A 175 1.48 -21.46 -16.11
C LYS A 175 0.58 -22.67 -15.91
N LYS A 176 1.17 -23.80 -15.48
CA LYS A 176 0.43 -25.00 -15.04
C LYS A 176 -0.52 -24.69 -13.86
N GLU A 177 -0.16 -23.68 -13.07
CA GLU A 177 -0.93 -23.20 -11.95
C GLU A 177 -1.95 -22.16 -12.43
N LYS A 178 -3.23 -22.56 -12.55
CA LYS A 178 -4.34 -21.65 -12.86
C LYS A 178 -4.81 -20.95 -11.58
N PHE A 179 -5.04 -19.65 -11.70
CA PHE A 179 -5.63 -18.78 -10.68
C PHE A 179 -6.97 -18.27 -11.20
N ASP A 180 -7.98 -18.28 -10.34
CA ASP A 180 -9.33 -17.79 -10.63
C ASP A 180 -9.32 -16.27 -10.79
N ASN A 181 -8.59 -15.57 -9.90
CA ASN A 181 -8.43 -14.12 -9.96
C ASN A 181 -6.96 -13.72 -10.07
N CYS A 182 -6.69 -12.84 -11.04
CA CYS A 182 -5.37 -12.24 -11.25
C CYS A 182 -5.47 -10.72 -11.21
N TYR A 183 -4.78 -10.10 -10.27
CA TYR A 183 -4.71 -8.66 -10.13
C TYR A 183 -3.32 -8.15 -10.51
N PHE A 184 -3.26 -7.06 -11.29
CA PHE A 184 -2.01 -6.52 -11.80
C PHE A 184 -1.83 -5.08 -11.35
N TYR A 185 -0.71 -4.79 -10.68
CA TYR A 185 -0.43 -3.46 -10.15
C TYR A 185 0.97 -2.97 -10.51
N VAL A 186 1.05 -1.73 -10.97
CA VAL A 186 2.28 -0.95 -10.99
C VAL A 186 2.30 -0.07 -9.75
N ILE A 187 3.35 -0.18 -8.96
CA ILE A 187 3.59 0.70 -7.81
C ILE A 187 4.75 1.63 -8.15
N SER A 188 4.53 2.94 -8.05
CA SER A 188 5.59 3.93 -8.24
C SER A 188 5.40 5.17 -7.37
N GLU A 189 6.39 6.04 -7.31
CA GLU A 189 6.29 7.30 -6.56
C GLU A 189 5.24 8.23 -7.18
N ALA A 190 5.30 8.39 -8.51
CA ALA A 190 4.36 9.19 -9.29
C ALA A 190 3.87 8.46 -10.54
N ARG A 191 2.68 8.84 -11.01
CA ARG A 191 2.14 8.38 -12.30
C ARG A 191 2.69 9.25 -13.42
N THR A 192 3.83 8.86 -13.99
CA THR A 192 4.44 9.59 -15.12
C THR A 192 3.60 9.45 -16.40
N ARG A 193 3.85 10.29 -17.40
CA ARG A 193 3.19 10.20 -18.72
C ARG A 193 3.42 8.83 -19.36
N ILE A 194 4.66 8.35 -19.32
CA ILE A 194 5.05 7.03 -19.83
C ILE A 194 4.31 5.91 -19.09
N THR A 195 4.21 6.00 -17.76
CA THR A 195 3.43 5.05 -16.97
C THR A 195 1.94 5.09 -17.38
N ALA A 196 1.37 6.27 -17.59
CA ALA A 196 -0.02 6.41 -18.00
C ALA A 196 -0.28 5.85 -19.42
N GLU A 197 0.63 6.05 -20.35
CA GLU A 197 0.57 5.51 -21.72
C GLU A 197 0.64 3.97 -21.70
N GLN A 198 1.61 3.39 -20.98
CA GLN A 198 1.74 1.93 -20.85
C GLN A 198 0.50 1.30 -20.19
N LEU A 199 -0.10 1.95 -19.19
CA LEU A 199 -1.34 1.46 -18.55
C LEU A 199 -2.55 1.56 -19.47
N LYS A 200 -2.61 2.57 -20.35
CA LYS A 200 -3.69 2.71 -21.33
C LYS A 200 -3.70 1.54 -22.31
N GLU A 201 -2.52 1.05 -22.69
CA GLU A 201 -2.35 -0.12 -23.56
C GLU A 201 -2.55 -1.46 -22.83
N ASN A 202 -2.48 -1.45 -21.49
CA ASN A 202 -2.56 -2.63 -20.63
C ASN A 202 -3.65 -2.42 -19.57
N ASN A 203 -4.91 -2.33 -20.00
CA ASN A 203 -6.06 -1.94 -19.17
C ASN A 203 -6.34 -2.82 -17.93
N SER A 204 -5.78 -4.02 -17.85
CA SER A 204 -5.86 -4.89 -16.66
C SER A 204 -4.94 -4.44 -15.53
N TRP A 205 -3.93 -3.62 -15.83
CA TRP A 205 -3.00 -3.08 -14.85
C TRP A 205 -3.55 -1.82 -14.20
N LYS A 206 -3.39 -1.74 -12.88
CA LYS A 206 -3.75 -0.58 -12.08
C LYS A 206 -2.50 0.10 -11.56
N TRP A 207 -2.55 1.41 -11.40
CA TRP A 207 -1.49 2.17 -10.75
C TRP A 207 -1.84 2.48 -9.30
N VAL A 208 -0.85 2.36 -8.41
CA VAL A 208 -0.94 2.77 -7.01
C VAL A 208 0.35 3.49 -6.62
N SER A 209 0.27 4.60 -5.89
CA SER A 209 1.49 5.22 -5.35
C SER A 209 2.00 4.48 -4.12
N TRP A 210 3.32 4.47 -3.91
CA TRP A 210 3.93 3.94 -2.68
C TRP A 210 3.30 4.52 -1.42
N SER A 211 3.16 5.84 -1.38
CA SER A 211 2.57 6.54 -0.22
C SER A 211 1.13 6.10 0.05
N SER A 212 0.31 5.95 -1.01
CA SER A 212 -1.08 5.48 -0.86
C SER A 212 -1.13 4.06 -0.34
N LEU A 213 -0.28 3.16 -0.87
CA LEU A 213 -0.22 1.78 -0.44
C LEU A 213 0.19 1.66 1.04
N LEU A 214 1.24 2.36 1.46
CA LEU A 214 1.75 2.32 2.83
C LEU A 214 0.73 2.85 3.84
N LEU A 215 0.05 3.97 3.54
CA LEU A 215 -0.98 4.50 4.42
C LEU A 215 -2.21 3.60 4.52
N LYS A 216 -2.62 2.97 3.40
CA LYS A 216 -3.71 1.99 3.43
C LYS A 216 -3.32 0.72 4.18
N TYR A 217 -2.06 0.30 4.08
CA TYR A 217 -1.55 -0.82 4.88
C TYR A 217 -1.69 -0.51 6.38
N GLU A 218 -1.24 0.68 6.82
CA GLU A 218 -1.36 1.09 8.23
C GLU A 218 -2.80 1.18 8.72
N LYS A 219 -3.73 1.61 7.85
CA LYS A 219 -5.15 1.63 8.15
C LYS A 219 -5.67 0.23 8.52
N PHE A 220 -5.31 -0.78 7.73
CA PHE A 220 -5.82 -2.14 7.86
C PHE A 220 -5.00 -3.07 8.75
N LYS A 221 -3.79 -2.66 9.17
CA LYS A 221 -2.90 -3.55 9.92
C LYS A 221 -3.51 -4.02 11.24
N ASN A 222 -3.30 -5.29 11.55
CA ASN A 222 -3.48 -5.79 12.89
C ASN A 222 -2.23 -5.48 13.72
N SER A 223 -2.38 -4.70 14.79
CA SER A 223 -1.28 -4.29 15.66
C SER A 223 -0.57 -5.45 16.37
N VAL A 224 -1.26 -6.57 16.59
CA VAL A 224 -0.69 -7.76 17.26
C VAL A 224 0.28 -8.52 16.34
N HIS A 225 0.11 -8.38 15.03
CA HIS A 225 0.90 -9.09 14.01
C HIS A 225 1.93 -8.19 13.31
N ASP A 226 2.06 -6.95 13.78
CA ASP A 226 3.09 -6.02 13.34
C ASP A 226 4.32 -6.14 14.25
N ASP A 227 5.51 -5.89 13.71
CA ASP A 227 6.75 -5.86 14.51
C ASP A 227 7.54 -4.58 14.21
N ASP A 228 8.53 -4.30 15.05
CA ASP A 228 9.29 -3.06 14.99
C ASP A 228 10.17 -2.98 13.73
N ASP A 229 10.74 -4.11 13.28
CA ASP A 229 11.59 -4.14 12.09
C ASP A 229 10.79 -3.90 10.80
N PHE A 230 9.61 -4.52 10.66
CA PHE A 230 8.77 -4.30 9.50
C PHE A 230 8.22 -2.87 9.49
N ARG A 231 7.85 -2.34 10.66
CA ARG A 231 7.46 -0.94 10.79
C ARG A 231 8.59 0.01 10.40
N ARG A 232 9.81 -0.26 10.84
CA ARG A 232 11.03 0.49 10.48
C ARG A 232 11.35 0.38 8.98
N PHE A 233 11.16 -0.79 8.38
CA PHE A 233 11.28 -0.98 6.94
C PHE A 233 10.25 -0.13 6.18
N ARG A 234 8.97 -0.14 6.59
CA ARG A 234 7.92 0.70 5.99
C ARG A 234 8.24 2.20 6.11
N LYS A 235 8.78 2.64 7.25
CA LYS A 235 9.28 4.03 7.39
C LYS A 235 10.42 4.34 6.42
N THR A 236 11.37 3.43 6.29
CA THR A 236 12.53 3.60 5.38
C THR A 236 12.06 3.73 3.94
N LEU A 237 11.12 2.87 3.52
CA LEU A 237 10.49 2.93 2.20
C LEU A 237 9.67 4.21 2.00
N TRP A 238 8.93 4.66 3.01
CA TRP A 238 8.22 5.93 2.98
C TRP A 238 9.17 7.11 2.72
N ASN A 239 10.26 7.19 3.48
CA ASN A 239 11.26 8.25 3.30
C ASN A 239 11.90 8.22 1.91
N ARG A 240 12.09 7.01 1.36
CA ARG A 240 12.65 6.83 0.03
C ARG A 240 11.73 7.30 -1.09
N THR A 241 10.41 7.16 -0.93
CA THR A 241 9.41 7.35 -1.99
C THR A 241 8.70 8.69 -1.97
N LYS A 242 9.11 9.57 -1.06
CA LYS A 242 8.49 10.86 -0.79
C LYS A 242 9.23 12.04 -1.46
N ASN A 243 10.43 11.81 -1.98
CA ASN A 243 11.30 12.86 -2.51
C ASN A 243 10.88 13.36 -3.89
#